data_AF-A0A966H539-F1
#
_entry.id   AF-A0A966H539-F1
#
_cell.length_a   1.000
_cell.length_b   1.000
_cell.length_c   1.000
_cell.angle_alpha   90.00
_cell.angle_beta   90.00
_cell.angle_gamma   90.00
#
_symmetry.space_group_name_H-M   'P 1'
#
loop_
_entity.id
_entity.type
_entity.pdbx_description
1 polymer ?
#
loop_
_entity_poly.entity_id
_entity_poly.type
_entity_poly.pdbx_seq_one_letter_code
_entity_poly.pdbx_strand_id
1 'polypeptide(L)'
;MVREVVGKYLSYLAVLFFSWVLIGQLIQANLVVDNLNKISGTIDTTMEITLFKSRSKEKYHELRIFINEKGDYFRLMDTYDYPRFLPNIKRGDSAEIYIRPKWLTVLGMGYGNDIFQMAINGKVVFEISETRKTAKGIAVIAAVAIPVFAFLAALINRALRKHRRLQPTSVLQKLGDKVGV
;
A
#
# COMPACT_ATOMS: atom_id res chain seq x y z
N MET A 1 -23.67 -3.87 22.55
CA MET A 1 -22.52 -3.43 23.36
C MET A 1 -21.17 -3.93 22.84
N VAL A 2 -20.77 -5.21 22.96
CA VAL A 2 -19.42 -5.66 22.52
C VAL A 2 -19.15 -5.42 21.03
N ARG A 3 -20.10 -5.77 20.15
CA ARG A 3 -19.98 -5.55 18.69
C ARG A 3 -19.83 -4.07 18.31
N GLU A 4 -20.53 -3.18 19.00
CA GLU A 4 -20.48 -1.73 18.73
C GLU A 4 -19.18 -1.11 19.23
N VAL A 5 -18.68 -1.57 20.39
CA VAL A 5 -17.37 -1.15 20.91
C VAL A 5 -16.26 -1.61 19.97
N VAL A 6 -16.30 -2.87 19.50
CA VAL A 6 -15.36 -3.39 18.49
C VAL A 6 -15.46 -2.59 17.19
N GLY A 7 -16.66 -2.34 16.68
CA GLY A 7 -16.89 -1.56 15.45
C GLY A 7 -16.34 -0.13 15.52
N LYS A 8 -16.44 0.51 16.70
CA LYS A 8 -15.83 1.82 16.96
C LYS A 8 -14.31 1.77 16.79
N TYR A 9 -13.63 0.84 17.46
CA TYR A 9 -12.17 0.75 17.40
C TYR A 9 -11.68 0.36 16.00
N LEU A 10 -12.39 -0.54 15.31
CA LEU A 10 -12.10 -0.86 13.91
C LEU A 10 -12.23 0.36 12.99
N SER A 11 -13.23 1.21 13.23
CA SER A 11 -13.41 2.44 12.44
C SER A 11 -12.28 3.44 12.66
N TYR A 12 -11.81 3.62 13.91
CA TYR A 12 -10.64 4.47 14.18
C TYR A 12 -9.34 3.88 13.61
N LEU A 13 -9.16 2.56 13.72
CA LEU A 13 -8.03 1.87 13.11
C LEU A 13 -8.03 2.08 11.59
N ALA A 14 -9.19 1.98 10.95
CA ALA A 14 -9.35 2.25 9.53
C ALA A 14 -8.96 3.69 9.17
N VAL A 15 -9.38 4.70 9.96
CA VAL A 15 -8.96 6.10 9.76
C VAL A 15 -7.43 6.24 9.81
N LEU A 16 -6.78 5.64 10.82
CA LEU A 16 -5.32 5.68 10.94
C LEU A 16 -4.63 4.99 9.77
N PHE A 17 -5.12 3.81 9.39
CA PHE A 17 -4.62 3.05 8.25
C PHE A 17 -4.73 3.86 6.95
N PHE A 18 -5.93 4.38 6.62
CA PHE A 18 -6.11 5.16 5.39
C PHE A 18 -5.34 6.50 5.40
N SER A 19 -5.10 7.10 6.58
CA SER A 19 -4.23 8.28 6.70
C SER A 19 -2.77 7.93 6.37
N TRP A 20 -2.26 6.80 6.89
CA TRP A 20 -0.93 6.31 6.54
C TRP A 20 -0.82 5.99 5.04
N VAL A 21 -1.83 5.34 4.46
CA VAL A 21 -1.90 5.09 3.01
C VAL A 21 -1.88 6.40 2.23
N LEU A 22 -2.67 7.40 2.62
CA LEU A 22 -2.73 8.70 1.93
C LEU A 22 -1.35 9.37 1.92
N ILE A 23 -0.66 9.42 3.06
CA ILE A 23 0.68 10.00 3.17
C ILE A 23 1.66 9.27 2.23
N GLY A 24 1.68 7.94 2.28
CA GLY A 24 2.53 7.12 1.42
C GLY A 24 2.30 7.38 -0.07
N GLN A 25 1.03 7.45 -0.48
CA GLN A 25 0.65 7.69 -1.87
C GLN A 25 0.91 9.12 -2.33
N LEU A 26 0.80 10.12 -1.44
CA LEU A 26 1.18 11.49 -1.75
C LEU A 26 2.69 11.59 -2.01
N ILE A 27 3.52 10.91 -1.22
CA ILE A 27 4.97 10.89 -1.46
C ILE A 27 5.26 10.20 -2.79
N GLN A 28 4.62 9.05 -3.06
CA GLN A 28 4.81 8.31 -4.31
C GLN A 28 4.30 9.05 -5.55
N ALA A 29 3.23 9.85 -5.43
CA ALA A 29 2.71 10.68 -6.51
C ALA A 29 3.63 11.85 -6.90
N ASN A 30 4.44 12.32 -5.95
CA ASN A 30 5.40 13.43 -6.14
C ASN A 30 6.84 12.95 -6.38
N LEU A 31 7.06 11.65 -6.49
CA LEU A 31 8.38 11.08 -6.64
C LEU A 31 8.98 11.47 -7.99
N VAL A 32 10.22 11.98 -7.98
CA VAL A 32 11.00 12.22 -9.19
C VAL A 32 12.21 11.28 -9.24
N VAL A 33 12.82 11.18 -10.41
CA VAL A 33 13.98 10.30 -10.65
C VAL A 33 15.13 10.62 -9.70
N ASP A 34 15.33 11.89 -9.36
CA ASP A 34 16.37 12.35 -8.43
C ASP A 34 16.16 11.85 -6.98
N ASN A 35 14.95 11.41 -6.63
CA ASN A 35 14.67 10.78 -5.33
C ASN A 35 14.92 9.27 -5.32
N LEU A 36 15.28 8.68 -6.46
CA LEU A 36 15.52 7.25 -6.62
C LEU A 36 17.02 6.93 -6.59
N ASN A 37 17.33 5.73 -6.12
CA ASN A 37 18.67 5.19 -6.22
C ASN A 37 18.87 4.63 -7.62
N LYS A 38 19.80 5.23 -8.36
CA LYS A 38 20.25 4.73 -9.66
C LYS A 38 21.17 3.52 -9.46
N ILE A 39 20.90 2.46 -10.23
CA ILE A 39 21.73 1.27 -10.34
C ILE A 39 21.99 1.05 -11.82
N SER A 40 23.27 0.94 -12.19
CA SER A 40 23.70 0.65 -13.56
C SER A 40 24.38 -0.72 -13.59
N GLY A 41 24.20 -1.43 -14.70
CA GLY A 41 24.86 -2.70 -14.93
C GLY A 41 24.44 -3.36 -16.25
N THR A 42 24.81 -4.62 -16.41
CA THR A 42 24.49 -5.47 -17.54
C THR A 42 23.42 -6.48 -17.16
N ILE A 43 22.46 -6.67 -18.07
CA ILE A 43 21.39 -7.67 -17.88
C ILE A 43 21.98 -9.04 -18.17
N ASP A 44 21.91 -9.95 -17.20
CA ASP A 44 22.29 -11.35 -17.44
C ASP A 44 21.08 -12.20 -17.81
N THR A 45 20.07 -12.19 -16.93
CA THR A 45 18.93 -13.09 -17.05
C THR A 45 17.65 -12.34 -16.68
N THR A 46 16.60 -12.59 -17.46
CA THR A 46 15.23 -12.19 -17.15
C THR A 46 14.44 -13.43 -16.76
N MET A 47 13.75 -13.39 -15.63
CA MET A 47 12.91 -14.49 -15.14
C MET A 47 11.47 -14.05 -15.00
N GLU A 48 10.55 -14.83 -15.56
CA GLU A 48 9.13 -14.66 -15.34
C GLU A 48 8.68 -15.63 -14.24
N ILE A 49 8.26 -15.08 -13.10
CA ILE A 49 7.82 -15.85 -11.95
C ILE A 49 6.30 -15.90 -11.94
N THR A 50 5.74 -17.10 -12.04
CA THR A 50 4.30 -17.30 -11.84
C THR A 50 4.00 -17.31 -10.36
N LEU A 51 3.11 -16.41 -9.95
CA LEU A 51 2.60 -16.32 -8.60
C LEU A 51 1.11 -16.63 -8.60
N PHE A 52 0.65 -17.25 -7.52
CA PHE A 52 -0.74 -17.68 -7.37
C PHE A 52 -1.45 -16.79 -6.37
N LYS A 53 -2.56 -16.15 -6.79
CA LYS A 53 -3.48 -15.54 -5.82
C LYS A 53 -4.14 -16.66 -5.04
N SER A 54 -3.91 -16.71 -3.72
CA SER A 54 -4.32 -17.83 -2.86
C SER A 54 -5.82 -18.16 -2.86
N ARG A 55 -6.67 -17.29 -3.43
CA ARG A 55 -8.13 -17.44 -3.46
C ARG A 55 -8.77 -17.50 -4.84
N SER A 56 -8.13 -17.02 -5.92
CA SER A 56 -8.78 -16.91 -7.24
C SER A 56 -8.32 -17.92 -8.29
N LYS A 57 -7.32 -18.78 -8.01
CA LYS A 57 -6.60 -19.59 -9.04
C LYS A 57 -6.03 -18.77 -10.21
N GLU A 58 -6.13 -17.45 -10.13
CA GLU A 58 -5.65 -16.51 -11.12
C GLU A 58 -4.13 -16.48 -11.01
N LYS A 59 -3.49 -16.81 -12.13
CA LYS A 59 -2.03 -16.74 -12.28
C LYS A 59 -1.69 -15.30 -12.58
N TYR A 60 -0.78 -14.73 -11.79
CA TYR A 60 -0.14 -13.49 -12.15
C TYR A 60 1.34 -13.77 -12.35
N HIS A 61 1.94 -12.97 -13.23
CA HIS A 61 3.31 -13.15 -13.67
C HIS A 61 4.10 -11.91 -13.28
N GLU A 62 5.24 -12.13 -12.63
CA GLU A 62 6.15 -11.08 -12.20
C GLU A 62 7.44 -11.20 -13.03
N LEU A 63 7.86 -10.11 -13.67
CA LEU A 63 9.14 -10.08 -14.36
C LEU A 63 10.24 -9.64 -13.38
N ARG A 64 11.28 -10.47 -13.24
CA ARG A 64 12.51 -10.14 -12.53
C ARG A 64 13.69 -10.04 -13.48
N ILE A 65 14.55 -9.06 -13.25
CA ILE A 65 15.75 -8.79 -14.05
C ILE A 65 16.97 -8.92 -13.14
N PHE A 66 17.90 -9.78 -13.51
CA PHE A 66 19.19 -9.91 -12.82
C PHE A 66 20.22 -8.95 -13.41
N ILE A 67 20.84 -8.15 -12.55
CA ILE A 67 21.90 -7.20 -12.92
C ILE A 67 23.23 -7.71 -12.35
N ASN A 68 24.17 -8.05 -13.23
CA ASN A 68 25.43 -8.74 -12.88
C ASN A 68 26.25 -8.01 -11.81
N GLU A 69 26.43 -6.71 -11.98
CA GLU A 69 27.30 -5.87 -11.16
C GLU A 69 26.73 -5.63 -9.75
N LYS A 70 25.43 -5.88 -9.56
CA LYS A 70 24.80 -5.89 -8.23
C LYS A 70 24.65 -7.29 -7.66
N GLY A 71 24.63 -8.31 -8.50
CA GLY A 71 24.42 -9.69 -8.07
C GLY A 71 23.03 -9.92 -7.47
N ASP A 72 22.01 -9.18 -7.92
CA ASP A 72 20.66 -9.21 -7.34
C ASP A 72 19.56 -9.12 -8.41
N TYR A 73 18.36 -9.57 -8.02
CA TYR A 73 17.15 -9.54 -8.84
C TYR A 73 16.31 -8.30 -8.50
N PHE A 74 15.93 -7.58 -9.55
CA PHE A 74 15.05 -6.44 -9.48
C PHE A 74 13.71 -6.76 -10.09
N ARG A 75 12.65 -6.36 -9.39
CA ARG A 75 11.27 -6.68 -9.77
C ARG A 75 10.68 -5.55 -10.58
N LEU A 76 10.07 -5.89 -11.71
CA LEU A 76 9.20 -4.96 -12.41
C LEU A 76 7.85 -4.90 -11.69
N MET A 77 7.39 -3.69 -11.37
CA MET A 77 6.12 -3.50 -10.66
C MET A 77 4.92 -3.95 -11.49
N ASP A 78 3.91 -4.53 -10.83
CA ASP A 78 2.65 -4.99 -11.44
C ASP A 78 1.87 -3.87 -12.16
N THR A 79 2.18 -2.61 -11.89
CA THR A 79 1.61 -1.45 -12.59
C THR A 79 2.05 -1.36 -14.04
N TYR A 80 3.12 -2.06 -14.43
CA TYR A 80 3.63 -2.06 -15.79
C TYR A 80 3.19 -3.32 -16.54
N ASP A 81 2.78 -3.13 -17.79
CA ASP A 81 2.43 -4.20 -18.72
C ASP A 81 3.70 -4.92 -19.23
N TYR A 82 4.32 -5.76 -18.39
CA TYR A 82 5.61 -6.39 -18.68
C TYR A 82 5.70 -7.13 -20.04
N PRO A 83 4.64 -7.80 -20.57
CA PRO A 83 4.69 -8.44 -21.89
C PRO A 83 5.05 -7.48 -23.02
N ARG A 84 4.67 -6.20 -22.90
CA ARG A 84 4.99 -5.16 -23.89
C ARG A 84 6.49 -4.85 -23.94
N PHE A 85 7.19 -5.04 -22.83
CA PHE A 85 8.57 -4.58 -22.68
C PHE A 85 9.58 -5.72 -22.75
N LEU A 86 9.16 -6.96 -22.44
CA LEU A 86 10.01 -8.15 -22.50
C LEU A 86 10.79 -8.28 -23.83
N PRO A 87 10.23 -8.01 -25.03
CA PRO A 87 10.99 -8.11 -26.28
C PRO A 87 12.15 -7.10 -26.41
N ASN A 88 12.10 -6.02 -25.63
CA ASN A 88 13.10 -4.95 -25.65
C ASN A 88 14.22 -5.16 -24.62
N ILE A 89 14.15 -6.23 -23.83
CA ILE A 89 15.11 -6.55 -22.78
C ILE A 89 15.91 -7.77 -23.21
N LYS A 90 17.20 -7.61 -23.51
CA LYS A 90 18.07 -8.71 -23.94
C LYS A 90 19.23 -8.89 -22.97
N ARG A 91 19.70 -10.13 -22.89
CA ARG A 91 20.96 -10.46 -22.20
C ARG A 91 22.10 -9.70 -22.85
N GLY A 92 22.96 -9.11 -22.02
CA GLY A 92 24.10 -8.29 -22.43
C GLY A 92 23.77 -6.80 -22.62
N ASP A 93 22.50 -6.40 -22.60
CA ASP A 93 22.15 -4.97 -22.67
C ASP A 93 22.66 -4.21 -21.43
N SER A 94 23.05 -2.95 -21.65
CA SER A 94 23.34 -2.03 -20.56
C SER A 94 22.03 -1.49 -19.98
N ALA A 95 21.77 -1.75 -18.72
CA ALA A 95 20.59 -1.31 -18.00
C ALA A 95 20.92 -0.26 -16.94
N GLU A 96 20.08 0.75 -16.86
CA GLU A 96 19.99 1.68 -15.76
C GLU A 96 18.62 1.55 -15.12
N ILE A 97 18.56 1.05 -13.89
CA ILE A 97 17.32 0.91 -13.13
C ILE A 97 17.32 1.92 -11.98
N TYR A 98 16.13 2.42 -11.67
CA TYR A 98 15.91 3.36 -10.60
C TYR A 98 14.99 2.73 -9.58
N ILE A 99 15.52 2.51 -8.38
CA ILE A 99 14.83 1.85 -7.29
C ILE A 99 14.59 2.81 -6.13
N ARG A 100 13.64 2.47 -5.28
CA ARG A 100 13.31 3.28 -4.11
C ARG A 100 14.40 3.17 -3.02
N PRO A 101 14.71 4.27 -2.29
CA PRO A 101 15.53 4.17 -1.09
C PRO A 101 14.81 3.42 0.03
N LYS A 102 15.57 2.66 0.85
CA LYS A 102 15.02 1.78 1.90
C LYS A 102 14.12 2.49 2.91
N TRP A 103 14.38 3.75 3.26
CA TRP A 103 13.52 4.47 4.22
C TRP A 103 12.11 4.71 3.66
N LEU A 104 11.96 4.79 2.34
CA LEU A 104 10.68 5.06 1.70
C LEU A 104 9.85 3.78 1.48
N THR A 105 10.42 2.59 1.64
CA THR A 105 9.65 1.33 1.63
C THR A 105 8.75 1.20 2.86
N VAL A 106 9.11 1.84 3.97
CA VAL A 106 8.28 1.87 5.19
C VAL A 106 7.03 2.73 4.99
N LEU A 107 7.11 3.74 4.11
CA LEU A 107 6.03 4.70 3.90
C LEU A 107 5.12 4.35 2.73
N GLY A 108 5.63 3.69 1.69
CA GLY A 108 4.81 3.25 0.57
C GLY A 108 4.78 1.73 0.47
N MET A 109 3.60 1.16 0.28
CA MET A 109 3.43 -0.28 0.00
C MET A 109 4.26 -0.66 -1.24
N GLY A 110 5.24 -1.54 -1.09
CA GLY A 110 6.11 -1.99 -2.19
C GLY A 110 7.38 -2.66 -1.67
N TYR A 111 8.16 -3.24 -2.59
CA TYR A 111 9.42 -3.89 -2.26
C TYR A 111 10.60 -2.95 -2.55
N GLY A 112 11.69 -3.12 -1.82
CA GLY A 112 12.88 -2.26 -1.98
C GLY A 112 13.60 -2.45 -3.32
N ASN A 113 13.39 -3.58 -3.98
CA ASN A 113 13.95 -3.92 -5.29
C ASN A 113 12.97 -3.69 -6.45
N ASP A 114 11.90 -2.93 -6.22
CA ASP A 114 10.98 -2.52 -7.28
C ASP A 114 11.63 -1.50 -8.21
N ILE A 115 11.51 -1.77 -9.52
CA ILE A 115 11.96 -0.89 -10.59
C ILE A 115 10.88 0.17 -10.83
N PHE A 116 11.19 1.43 -10.51
CA PHE A 116 10.30 2.58 -10.75
C PHE A 116 10.49 3.17 -12.14
N GLN A 117 11.71 3.08 -12.67
CA GLN A 117 12.08 3.50 -14.01
C GLN A 117 13.26 2.65 -14.47
N MET A 118 13.31 2.39 -15.79
CA MET A 118 14.44 1.69 -16.38
C MET A 118 14.75 2.24 -17.78
N ALA A 119 16.04 2.41 -18.04
CA ALA A 119 16.60 2.70 -19.34
C ALA A 119 17.50 1.56 -19.80
N ILE A 120 17.46 1.24 -21.08
CA ILE A 120 18.25 0.19 -21.72
C ILE A 120 19.01 0.84 -22.87
N ASN A 121 20.34 0.69 -22.88
CA ASN A 121 21.22 1.28 -23.89
C ASN A 121 20.95 2.81 -24.07
N GLY A 122 20.69 3.51 -22.96
CA GLY A 122 20.39 4.95 -22.94
C GLY A 122 18.95 5.34 -23.31
N LYS A 123 18.10 4.40 -23.71
CA LYS A 123 16.68 4.66 -24.03
C LYS A 123 15.78 4.25 -22.87
N VAL A 124 14.95 5.18 -22.40
CA VAL A 124 13.94 4.89 -21.36
C VAL A 124 12.92 3.89 -21.90
N VAL A 125 12.82 2.73 -21.23
CA VAL A 125 11.86 1.66 -21.58
C VAL A 125 10.63 1.75 -20.70
N PHE A 126 10.80 2.11 -19.42
CA PHE A 126 9.72 2.30 -18.47
C PHE A 126 9.93 3.59 -17.69
N GLU A 127 8.87 4.38 -17.55
CA GLU A 127 8.93 5.68 -16.88
C GLU A 127 8.10 5.67 -15.58
N ILE A 128 8.59 6.40 -14.58
CA ILE A 128 7.92 6.59 -13.28
C ILE A 128 6.52 7.23 -13.38
N SER A 129 6.13 7.78 -14.53
CA SER A 129 4.83 8.42 -14.78
C SER A 129 3.64 7.50 -14.46
N GLU A 130 3.69 6.23 -14.83
CA GLU A 130 2.62 5.26 -14.54
C GLU A 130 2.47 4.99 -13.03
N THR A 131 3.61 4.94 -12.32
CA THR A 131 3.62 4.78 -10.87
C THR A 131 2.99 5.99 -10.17
N ARG A 132 3.31 7.20 -10.64
CA ARG A 132 2.70 8.44 -10.13
C ARG A 132 1.20 8.49 -10.39
N LYS A 133 0.75 8.06 -11.57
CA LYS A 133 -0.68 8.01 -11.93
C LYS A 133 -1.45 7.05 -11.03
N THR A 134 -0.92 5.84 -10.82
CA THR A 134 -1.51 4.85 -9.92
C THR A 134 -1.58 5.38 -8.49
N ALA A 135 -0.50 6.00 -8.01
CA ALA A 135 -0.45 6.58 -6.66
C ALA A 135 -1.49 7.68 -6.45
N LYS A 136 -1.69 8.56 -7.43
CA LYS A 136 -2.76 9.57 -7.39
C LYS A 136 -4.15 8.93 -7.25
N GLY A 137 -4.43 7.86 -8.00
CA GLY A 137 -5.69 7.13 -7.90
C GLY A 137 -5.94 6.58 -6.49
N ILE A 138 -4.93 5.93 -5.90
CA ILE A 138 -5.04 5.38 -4.53
C ILE A 138 -5.16 6.51 -3.49
N ALA A 139 -4.44 7.62 -3.67
CA ALA A 139 -4.54 8.79 -2.80
C ALA A 139 -5.98 9.35 -2.76
N VAL A 140 -6.65 9.44 -3.91
CA VAL A 140 -8.06 9.87 -3.97
C VAL A 140 -8.96 8.92 -3.18
N ILE A 141 -8.79 7.60 -3.36
CA ILE A 141 -9.57 6.59 -2.62
C ILE A 141 -9.36 6.75 -1.11
N ALA A 142 -8.11 6.90 -0.67
CA ALA A 142 -7.78 7.07 0.74
C ALA A 142 -8.38 8.39 1.31
N ALA A 143 -8.30 9.49 0.56
CA ALA A 143 -8.86 10.77 0.95
C ALA A 143 -10.38 10.73 1.14
N VAL A 144 -11.10 9.90 0.37
CA VAL A 144 -12.55 9.66 0.54
C VAL A 144 -12.84 8.68 1.69
N ALA A 145 -12.03 7.65 1.87
CA ALA A 145 -12.24 6.65 2.92
C ALA A 145 -12.11 7.22 4.34
N ILE A 146 -11.15 8.13 4.56
CA ILE A 146 -10.91 8.77 5.87
C ILE A 146 -12.18 9.41 6.46
N PRO A 147 -12.87 10.36 5.79
CA PRO A 147 -14.07 10.99 6.33
C PRO A 147 -15.22 9.99 6.49
N VAL A 148 -15.34 8.98 5.62
CA VAL A 148 -16.36 7.92 5.76
C VAL A 148 -16.18 7.13 7.05
N PHE A 149 -14.96 6.64 7.32
CA PHE A 149 -14.70 5.88 8.55
C PHE A 149 -14.73 6.76 9.81
N ALA A 150 -14.30 8.02 9.72
CA ALA A 150 -14.43 8.97 10.82
C ALA A 150 -15.90 9.25 11.16
N PHE A 151 -16.75 9.41 10.14
CA PHE A 151 -18.19 9.58 10.30
C PHE A 151 -18.86 8.34 10.90
N LEU A 152 -18.52 7.14 10.42
CA LEU A 152 -18.98 5.88 11.00
C LEU A 152 -18.61 5.75 12.48
N ALA A 153 -17.36 6.07 12.84
CA ALA A 153 -16.92 6.09 14.24
C ALA A 153 -17.76 7.07 15.09
N ALA A 154 -18.08 8.25 14.56
CA ALA A 154 -18.92 9.23 15.24
C ALA A 154 -20.37 8.73 15.42
N LEU A 155 -20.96 8.08 14.41
CA LEU A 155 -22.30 7.50 14.50
C LEU A 155 -22.37 6.39 15.56
N ILE A 156 -21.40 5.47 15.55
CA ILE A 156 -21.32 4.39 16.55
C ILE A 156 -21.18 4.98 17.97
N ASN A 157 -20.34 6.01 18.14
CA ASN A 157 -20.21 6.71 19.42
C ASN A 157 -21.53 7.33 19.90
N ARG A 158 -22.29 7.96 19.00
CA ARG A 158 -23.60 8.55 19.34
C ARG A 158 -24.60 7.47 19.76
N ALA A 159 -24.66 6.34 19.04
CA ALA A 159 -25.52 5.21 19.38
C ALA A 159 -25.18 4.61 20.76
N LEU A 160 -23.89 4.37 21.03
CA LEU A 160 -23.41 3.88 22.33
C LEU A 160 -23.77 4.83 23.49
N ARG A 161 -23.63 6.15 23.30
CA ARG A 161 -24.03 7.14 24.31
C ARG A 161 -25.53 7.11 24.58
N LYS A 162 -26.36 6.97 23.54
CA LYS A 162 -27.82 6.87 23.67
C LYS A 162 -28.22 5.62 24.46
N HIS A 163 -27.63 4.46 24.15
CA HIS A 163 -27.86 3.22 24.91
C HIS A 163 -27.45 3.34 26.39
N ARG A 164 -26.30 3.97 26.68
CA ARG A 164 -25.84 4.17 28.06
C ARG A 164 -26.76 5.09 28.88
N ARG A 165 -27.37 6.09 28.24
CA ARG A 165 -28.36 6.98 28.88
C ARG A 165 -29.69 6.29 29.19
N LEU A 166 -30.09 5.32 28.36
CA LEU A 166 -31.33 4.56 28.52
C LEU A 166 -31.22 3.38 29.51
N GLN A 167 -30.00 3.03 29.94
CA GLN A 167 -29.76 2.12 31.05
C GLN A 167 -29.28 2.93 32.27
N PRO A 168 -30.17 3.65 32.98
CA PRO A 168 -29.79 4.19 34.28
C PRO A 168 -29.41 3.01 35.17
N THR A 169 -28.29 3.17 35.86
CA THR A 169 -27.68 2.28 36.84
C THR A 169 -28.70 1.56 37.72
N SER A 170 -29.14 0.37 37.31
CA SER A 170 -29.83 -0.61 38.17
C SER A 170 -28.91 -1.13 39.29
N VAL A 171 -27.63 -0.77 39.26
CA VAL A 171 -26.65 -1.06 40.31
C VAL A 171 -26.84 -0.14 41.54
N LEU A 172 -27.26 1.12 41.36
CA LEU A 172 -27.57 2.00 42.50
C LEU A 172 -28.91 1.68 43.14
N GLN A 173 -29.87 1.14 42.37
CA GLN A 173 -31.17 0.71 42.90
C GLN A 173 -31.04 -0.59 43.72
N LYS A 174 -30.18 -1.54 43.29
CA LYS A 174 -29.91 -2.78 44.05
C LYS A 174 -29.05 -2.59 45.32
N LEU A 175 -28.37 -1.45 45.47
CA LEU A 175 -27.64 -1.11 46.71
C LEU A 175 -28.54 -0.35 47.70
N GLY A 176 -29.53 0.41 47.23
CA GLY A 176 -30.57 1.00 48.10
C GLY A 176 -31.47 -0.04 48.76
N ASP A 177 -31.84 -1.10 48.03
CA ASP A 177 -32.71 -2.17 48.55
C ASP A 177 -32.00 -3.15 49.51
N LYS A 178 -30.67 -3.09 49.64
CA LYS A 178 -29.90 -3.96 50.55
C LYS A 178 -29.45 -3.27 51.85
N VAL A 179 -29.69 -1.97 52.00
CA VAL A 179 -29.32 -1.20 53.21
C VAL A 179 -30.57 -0.67 53.95
N GLY A 180 -31.77 -0.99 53.48
CA GLY A 180 -33.02 -0.68 54.16
C GLY A 180 -33.82 -1.94 54.49
N VAL A 181 -33.43 -2.65 55.56
CA VAL A 181 -34.24 -3.22 56.68
C VAL A 181 -33.24 -3.93 57.61
#